data_AF-A0A7Z9HG98-F1
#
_entry.id   AF-A0A7Z9HG98-F1
#
_cell.length_a   1.000
_cell.length_b   1.000
_cell.length_c   1.000
_cell.angle_alpha   90.00
_cell.angle_beta   90.00
_cell.angle_gamma   90.00
#
_symmetry.space_group_name_H-M   'P 1'
#
loop_
_entity.id
_entity.type
_entity.pdbx_description
1 polymer ?
#
loop_
_entity_poly.entity_id
_entity_poly.type
_entity_poly.pdbx_seq_one_letter_code
_entity_poly.pdbx_strand_id
1 'polypeptide(L)'
;MSSDDAKIGIVGGALDLAQKILQQTRAKIDQDYLPTISISTPDDIADRTRFLLGQTTKNPAHAIFSNLTELAELGATVAGFPCNTAHAPAIRDVFMEKLKQSGSRLKLLDMIAETVDFLRETCPEVKIVG
;
A
#
# COMPACT_ATOMS: atom_id res chain seq x y z
N MET A 1 -8.03 -12.27 17.04
CA MET A 1 -8.83 -11.35 16.20
C MET A 1 -9.64 -12.22 15.27
N SER A 2 -10.98 -12.16 15.31
CA SER A 2 -11.79 -12.86 14.32
C SER A 2 -11.63 -12.16 12.97
N SER A 3 -12.04 -12.80 11.88
CA SER A 3 -12.06 -12.22 10.53
C SER A 3 -12.89 -10.93 10.43
N ASP A 4 -13.75 -10.64 11.42
CA ASP A 4 -14.74 -9.57 11.36
C ASP A 4 -14.18 -8.18 11.74
N ASP A 5 -12.95 -8.12 12.27
CA ASP A 5 -12.27 -6.87 12.65
C ASP A 5 -11.21 -6.40 11.62
N ALA A 6 -11.10 -7.08 10.47
CA ALA A 6 -10.07 -6.77 9.49
C ALA A 6 -10.34 -5.43 8.77
N LYS A 7 -9.47 -4.43 9.01
CA LYS A 7 -9.52 -3.15 8.29
C LYS A 7 -8.41 -3.06 7.24
N ILE A 8 -8.75 -2.45 6.10
CA ILE A 8 -7.82 -2.14 5.01
C ILE A 8 -7.24 -0.74 5.23
N GLY A 9 -5.92 -0.62 5.20
CA GLY A 9 -5.19 0.64 5.24
C GLY A 9 -4.72 1.11 3.86
N ILE A 10 -4.85 2.39 3.57
CA ILE A 10 -4.37 3.02 2.32
C ILE A 10 -3.40 4.15 2.67
N VAL A 11 -2.21 4.15 2.05
CA VAL A 11 -1.23 5.25 2.16
C VAL A 11 -1.17 6.07 0.88
N GLY A 12 -1.36 7.39 0.98
CA GLY A 12 -1.22 8.34 -0.14
C GLY A 12 -2.31 8.20 -1.22
N GLY A 13 -2.32 9.13 -2.20
CA GLY A 13 -3.07 9.07 -3.48
C GLY A 13 -4.41 8.33 -3.50
N ALA A 14 -5.22 8.51 -2.46
CA ALA A 14 -6.09 7.44 -1.97
C ALA A 14 -7.39 7.24 -2.76
N LEU A 15 -7.81 8.23 -3.55
CA LEU A 15 -9.18 8.25 -4.05
C LEU A 15 -9.47 7.10 -5.03
N ASP A 16 -8.58 6.84 -5.99
CA ASP A 16 -8.79 5.78 -6.98
C ASP A 16 -8.78 4.37 -6.35
N LEU A 17 -7.83 4.09 -5.44
CA LEU A 17 -7.77 2.80 -4.76
C LEU A 17 -8.99 2.60 -3.83
N ALA A 18 -9.37 3.63 -3.07
CA ALA A 18 -10.56 3.55 -2.22
C ALA A 18 -11.84 3.33 -3.04
N GLN A 19 -11.98 4.02 -4.18
CA GLN A 19 -13.09 3.80 -5.11
C GLN A 19 -13.11 2.38 -5.66
N LYS A 20 -11.95 1.84 -6.06
CA LYS A 20 -11.85 0.44 -6.54
C LYS A 20 -12.19 -0.56 -5.45
N ILE A 21 -11.75 -0.36 -4.22
CA ILE A 21 -12.14 -1.22 -3.08
C ILE A 21 -13.66 -1.22 -2.92
N LEU A 22 -14.30 -0.04 -2.93
CA LEU A 22 -15.76 0.05 -2.87
C LEU A 22 -16.44 -0.67 -4.03
N GLN A 23 -16.03 -0.41 -5.27
CA GLN A 23 -16.62 -1.00 -6.47
C GLN A 23 -16.43 -2.52 -6.57
N GLN A 24 -15.34 -3.06 -6.03
CA GLN A 24 -15.04 -4.49 -6.05
C GLN A 24 -15.55 -5.22 -4.79
N THR A 25 -16.07 -4.49 -3.80
CA THR A 25 -16.69 -5.10 -2.63
C THR A 25 -18.09 -5.60 -2.98
N ARG A 26 -18.37 -6.87 -2.67
CA ARG A 26 -19.70 -7.46 -2.83
C ARG A 26 -20.62 -6.98 -1.71
N ALA A 27 -21.17 -5.78 -1.87
CA ALA A 27 -22.08 -5.16 -0.91
C ALA A 27 -23.51 -5.04 -1.48
N LYS A 28 -24.51 -5.19 -0.62
CA LYS A 28 -25.93 -4.88 -0.90
C LYS A 28 -26.42 -3.70 -0.07
N ILE A 29 -25.86 -3.53 1.12
CA ILE A 29 -26.11 -2.42 2.05
C ILE A 29 -24.79 -1.83 2.56
N ASP A 30 -24.85 -0.67 3.19
CA ASP A 30 -23.66 0.05 3.66
C ASP A 30 -22.80 -0.77 4.65
N GLN A 31 -23.44 -1.62 5.46
CA GLN A 31 -22.76 -2.46 6.46
C GLN A 31 -21.99 -3.64 5.85
N ASP A 32 -22.21 -3.95 4.56
CA ASP A 32 -21.46 -5.00 3.86
C ASP A 32 -20.09 -4.51 3.35
N TYR A 33 -19.85 -3.19 3.34
CA TYR A 33 -18.58 -2.65 2.86
C TYR A 33 -17.43 -2.94 3.83
N LEU A 34 -16.24 -3.15 3.26
CA LEU A 34 -15.03 -3.43 4.02
C LEU A 34 -14.56 -2.17 4.78
N PRO A 35 -14.32 -2.26 6.10
CA PRO A 35 -13.76 -1.15 6.87
C PRO A 35 -12.41 -0.69 6.28
N THR A 36 -12.33 0.59 5.91
CA THR A 36 -11.16 1.15 5.23
C THR A 36 -10.69 2.43 5.92
N ILE A 37 -9.38 2.56 6.13
CA ILE A 37 -8.72 3.72 6.70
C ILE A 37 -7.73 4.25 5.67
N SER A 38 -7.76 5.56 5.42
CA SER A 38 -6.87 6.21 4.45
C SER A 38 -6.09 7.34 5.12
N ILE A 39 -4.76 7.31 4.98
CA ILE A 39 -3.87 8.38 5.44
C ILE A 39 -3.21 9.02 4.22
N SER A 40 -3.41 10.33 4.07
CA SER A 40 -2.88 11.11 2.96
C SER A 40 -2.09 12.32 3.47
N THR A 41 -0.77 12.20 3.49
CA THR A 41 0.18 13.24 3.91
C THR A 41 1.09 13.65 2.74
N PRO A 42 0.55 14.37 1.73
CA PRO A 42 1.28 14.67 0.50
C PRO A 42 2.53 15.53 0.73
N ASP A 43 2.53 16.40 1.72
CA ASP A 43 3.67 17.27 2.05
C ASP A 43 4.83 16.50 2.71
N ASP A 44 4.53 15.40 3.40
CA ASP A 44 5.53 14.59 4.10
C ASP A 44 6.24 13.61 3.17
N ILE A 45 5.49 12.95 2.28
CA ILE A 45 6.02 11.98 1.34
C ILE A 45 6.71 12.70 0.18
N ALA A 46 8.03 12.80 0.26
CA ALA A 46 8.86 13.36 -0.80
C ALA A 46 8.58 12.74 -2.18
N ASP A 47 8.86 13.48 -3.25
CA ASP A 47 8.73 12.96 -4.61
C ASP A 47 9.66 11.76 -4.83
N ARG A 48 9.07 10.61 -5.17
CA ARG A 48 9.79 9.33 -5.29
C ARG A 48 10.76 9.36 -6.46
N THR A 49 10.38 9.95 -7.58
CA THR A 49 11.20 10.01 -8.79
C THR A 49 12.41 10.91 -8.56
N ARG A 50 12.21 12.10 -8.01
CA ARG A 50 13.30 13.02 -7.65
C ARG A 50 14.28 12.36 -6.69
N PHE A 51 13.80 11.61 -5.70
CA PHE A 51 14.66 10.87 -4.77
C PHE A 51 15.49 9.81 -5.50
N LEU A 52 14.85 8.96 -6.31
CA LEU A 52 15.54 7.90 -7.06
C LEU A 52 16.54 8.46 -8.09
N LEU A 53 16.30 9.66 -8.62
CA LEU A 53 17.21 10.36 -9.53
C LEU A 53 18.28 11.19 -8.80
N GLY A 54 18.37 11.12 -7.46
CA GLY A 54 19.36 11.87 -6.67
C GLY A 54 19.14 13.39 -6.62
N GLN A 55 17.97 13.88 -7.04
CA GLN A 55 17.60 15.30 -7.04
C GLN A 55 17.12 15.79 -5.67
N THR A 56 16.95 14.87 -4.72
CA THR A 56 16.69 15.14 -3.31
C THR A 56 17.29 14.02 -2.47
N THR A 57 17.75 14.36 -1.27
CA THR A 57 18.25 13.41 -0.28
C THR A 57 17.14 12.92 0.67
N LYS A 58 15.95 13.54 0.63
CA LYS A 58 14.81 13.15 1.47
C LYS A 58 14.20 11.86 0.95
N ASN A 59 14.51 10.73 1.60
CA ASN A 59 13.93 9.43 1.26
C ASN A 59 12.44 9.38 1.69
N PRO A 60 11.48 9.16 0.75
CA PRO A 60 10.05 9.07 1.08
C PRO A 60 9.68 7.87 1.96
N ALA A 61 10.56 6.86 2.08
CA ALA A 61 10.31 5.66 2.89
C ALA A 61 10.00 5.98 4.35
N HIS A 62 10.59 7.05 4.91
CA HIS A 62 10.36 7.42 6.30
C HIS A 62 8.92 7.89 6.55
N ALA A 63 8.39 8.76 5.68
CA ALA A 63 7.01 9.23 5.77
C ALA A 63 6.02 8.09 5.49
N ILE A 64 6.32 7.22 4.52
CA ILE A 64 5.53 6.01 4.24
C ILE A 64 5.48 5.10 5.47
N PHE A 65 6.62 4.85 6.11
CA PHE A 65 6.67 4.05 7.34
C PHE A 65 5.85 4.66 8.48
N SER A 66 5.92 5.99 8.67
CA SER A 66 5.09 6.68 9.67
C SER A 66 3.60 6.46 9.41
N ASN A 67 3.16 6.65 8.16
CA ASN A 67 1.76 6.43 7.79
C ASN A 67 1.32 4.96 7.98
N LEU A 68 2.19 4.00 7.64
CA LEU A 68 1.91 2.57 7.86
C LEU A 68 1.82 2.23 9.35
N THR A 69 2.64 2.88 10.19
CA THR A 69 2.58 2.71 11.65
C THR A 69 1.27 3.26 12.20
N GLU A 70 0.88 4.48 11.78
CA GLU A 70 -0.40 5.08 12.18
C GLU A 70 -1.60 4.24 11.73
N LEU A 71 -1.58 3.69 10.51
CA LEU A 71 -2.61 2.75 10.05
C LEU A 71 -2.71 1.52 10.96
N ALA A 72 -1.58 0.94 11.35
CA ALA A 72 -1.56 -0.20 12.27
C ALA A 72 -2.14 0.15 13.65
N GLU A 73 -1.82 1.33 14.17
CA GLU A 73 -2.36 1.85 15.45
C GLU A 73 -3.87 2.10 15.37
N LEU A 74 -4.39 2.54 14.22
CA LEU A 74 -5.83 2.68 13.96
C LEU A 74 -6.54 1.33 13.71
N GLY A 75 -5.78 0.22 13.73
CA GLY A 75 -6.29 -1.14 13.64
C GLY A 75 -6.36 -1.70 12.22
N ALA A 76 -5.65 -1.11 11.25
CA ALA A 76 -5.45 -1.77 9.96
C ALA A 76 -4.67 -3.08 10.15
N THR A 77 -5.15 -4.14 9.50
CA THR A 77 -4.50 -5.46 9.53
C THR A 77 -3.80 -5.78 8.22
N VAL A 78 -4.25 -5.15 7.14
CA VAL A 78 -3.65 -5.16 5.81
C VAL A 78 -3.54 -3.73 5.30
N ALA A 79 -2.47 -3.41 4.58
CA ALA A 79 -2.33 -2.11 3.93
C ALA A 79 -1.74 -2.22 2.52
N GLY A 80 -1.99 -1.21 1.70
CA GLY A 80 -1.38 -1.02 0.39
C GLY A 80 -1.31 0.46 0.02
N PHE A 81 -0.63 0.78 -1.07
CA PHE A 81 -0.58 2.14 -1.59
C PHE A 81 -0.47 2.17 -3.12
N PRO A 82 -1.24 3.03 -3.81
CA PRO A 82 -1.32 3.03 -5.27
C PRO A 82 -0.19 3.88 -5.90
N CYS A 83 1.07 3.47 -5.73
CA CYS A 83 2.20 4.20 -6.32
C CYS A 83 3.35 3.27 -6.75
N ASN A 84 3.47 3.00 -8.06
CA ASN A 84 4.51 2.14 -8.63
C ASN A 84 5.92 2.51 -8.13
N THR A 85 6.29 3.80 -8.22
CA THR A 85 7.64 4.26 -7.88
C THR A 85 8.00 4.03 -6.41
N ALA A 86 7.02 3.99 -5.51
CA ALA A 86 7.26 3.73 -4.08
C ALA A 86 7.69 2.28 -3.80
N HIS A 87 7.46 1.35 -4.73
CA HIS A 87 7.90 -0.05 -4.62
C HIS A 87 9.37 -0.26 -5.07
N ALA A 88 10.06 0.79 -5.53
CA ALA A 88 11.48 0.69 -5.88
C ALA A 88 12.32 0.27 -4.64
N PRO A 89 13.31 -0.63 -4.76
CA PRO A 89 14.07 -1.16 -3.62
C PRO A 89 14.64 -0.10 -2.66
N ALA A 90 15.19 0.99 -3.22
CA ALA A 90 15.76 2.09 -2.43
C ALA A 90 14.76 2.82 -1.49
N ILE A 91 13.46 2.65 -1.73
CA ILE A 91 12.38 3.18 -0.90
C ILE A 91 11.74 2.03 -0.12
N ARG A 92 11.35 0.96 -0.84
CA ARG A 92 10.60 -0.17 -0.31
C ARG A 92 11.30 -0.89 0.81
N ASP A 93 12.54 -1.28 0.59
CA ASP A 93 13.26 -2.12 1.53
C ASP A 93 13.52 -1.36 2.84
N VAL A 94 13.63 -0.03 2.76
CA VAL A 94 13.79 0.84 3.93
C VAL A 94 12.54 0.83 4.83
N PHE A 95 11.33 1.01 4.30
CA PHE A 95 10.13 0.99 5.15
C PHE A 95 9.76 -0.44 5.57
N MET A 96 10.06 -1.46 4.75
CA MET A 96 9.82 -2.87 5.11
C MET A 96 10.70 -3.32 6.26
N GLU A 97 11.99 -2.96 6.23
CA GLU A 97 12.90 -3.26 7.33
C GLU A 97 12.47 -2.53 8.61
N LYS A 98 12.00 -1.29 8.51
CA LYS A 98 11.45 -0.55 9.67
C LYS A 98 10.19 -1.20 10.24
N LEU A 99 9.26 -1.65 9.41
CA LEU A 99 8.08 -2.40 9.85
C LEU A 99 8.45 -3.70 10.56
N LYS A 100 9.44 -4.42 10.03
CA LYS A 100 9.97 -5.63 10.66
C LYS A 100 10.58 -5.32 12.02
N GLN A 101 11.41 -4.28 12.11
CA GLN A 101 12.06 -3.84 13.35
C GLN A 101 11.07 -3.33 14.40
N SER A 102 9.96 -2.71 13.99
CA SER A 102 8.93 -2.26 14.93
C SER A 102 8.08 -3.41 15.50
N GLY A 103 8.24 -4.64 14.98
CA GLY A 103 7.40 -5.78 15.36
C GLY A 103 5.96 -5.65 14.87
N SER A 104 5.71 -4.79 13.88
CA SER A 104 4.38 -4.61 13.31
C SER A 104 3.87 -5.90 12.70
N ARG A 105 2.59 -6.21 12.94
CA ARG A 105 1.88 -7.34 12.32
C ARG A 105 1.08 -6.92 11.08
N LEU A 106 1.17 -5.65 10.68
CA LEU A 106 0.49 -5.14 9.50
C LEU A 106 0.98 -5.89 8.27
N LYS A 107 0.07 -6.56 7.56
CA LYS A 107 0.38 -7.20 6.28
C LYS A 107 0.41 -6.12 5.20
N LEU A 108 1.57 -5.87 4.60
CA LEU A 108 1.65 -5.00 3.43
C LEU A 108 1.48 -5.81 2.14
N LEU A 109 0.57 -5.40 1.27
CA LEU A 109 0.46 -5.92 -0.08
C LEU A 109 1.35 -5.13 -1.04
N ASP A 110 2.13 -5.85 -1.83
CA ASP A 110 2.98 -5.25 -2.85
C ASP A 110 2.25 -5.20 -4.19
N MET A 111 1.79 -4.01 -4.58
CA MET A 111 1.02 -3.83 -5.81
C MET A 111 1.71 -4.40 -7.05
N ILE A 112 3.04 -4.32 -7.13
CA ILE A 112 3.80 -4.83 -8.28
C ILE A 112 3.81 -6.35 -8.26
N ALA A 113 4.10 -6.95 -7.10
CA ALA A 113 4.10 -8.42 -6.96
C ALA A 113 2.71 -9.01 -7.22
N GLU A 114 1.66 -8.44 -6.64
CA GLU A 114 0.27 -8.87 -6.83
C GLU A 114 -0.16 -8.76 -8.31
N THR A 115 0.30 -7.72 -9.02
CA THR A 115 0.04 -7.57 -10.47
C THR A 115 0.74 -8.66 -11.28
N VAL A 116 2.01 -8.95 -10.96
CA VAL A 116 2.77 -10.02 -11.63
C VAL A 116 2.14 -11.38 -11.40
N ASP A 117 1.74 -11.68 -10.17
CA ASP A 117 1.12 -12.95 -9.82
C ASP A 117 -0.25 -13.09 -10.50
N PHE A 118 -1.07 -12.03 -10.52
CA PHE A 118 -2.32 -12.01 -11.27
C PHE A 118 -2.13 -12.29 -12.77
N LEU A 119 -1.11 -11.68 -13.40
CA LEU A 119 -0.82 -11.90 -14.82
C LEU A 119 -0.35 -13.33 -15.10
N ARG A 120 0.46 -13.92 -14.22
CA ARG A 120 0.89 -15.32 -14.34
C ARG A 120 -0.28 -16.30 -14.29
N GLU A 121 -1.25 -16.02 -13.42
CA GLU A 121 -2.44 -16.86 -13.27
C GLU A 121 -3.44 -16.68 -14.42
N THR A 122 -3.69 -15.42 -14.82
CA THR A 122 -4.76 -15.09 -15.78
C THR A 122 -4.29 -15.20 -17.23
N CYS A 123 -3.00 -15.00 -17.48
CA CYS A 123 -2.39 -14.93 -18.80
C CYS A 123 -1.11 -15.81 -18.89
N PRO A 124 -1.16 -17.11 -18.59
CA PRO A 124 0.04 -17.96 -18.43
C PRO A 124 0.90 -18.07 -19.70
N GLU A 125 0.30 -17.87 -20.86
CA GLU A 125 1.00 -17.93 -22.17
C GLU A 125 1.71 -16.60 -22.52
N VAL A 126 1.42 -15.50 -21.82
CA VAL A 126 1.99 -14.18 -22.10
C VAL A 126 3.39 -14.09 -21.46
N LYS A 127 4.40 -13.94 -22.32
CA LYS A 127 5.82 -13.87 -21.91
C LYS A 127 6.42 -12.46 -21.96
N ILE A 128 5.74 -11.53 -22.61
CA ILE A 128 6.20 -10.15 -22.82
C ILE A 128 5.01 -9.23 -22.56
N VAL A 129 5.18 -8.30 -21.62
CA VAL A 129 4.17 -7.33 -21.19
C VAL A 129 4.77 -5.93 -21.39
N GLY A 130 4.00 -5.04 -22.02
CA GLY A 130 4.38 -3.65 -22.30
C GLY A 130 3.91 -2.67 -21.24
#